data_AF-A0A940BSY2-F1
#
_entry.id   AF-A0A940BSY2-F1
#
_cell.length_a   1.000
_cell.length_b   1.000
_cell.length_c   1.000
_cell.angle_alpha   90.00
_cell.angle_beta   90.00
_cell.angle_gamma   90.00
#
_symmetry.space_group_name_H-M   'P 1'
#
loop_
_entity.id
_entity.type
_entity.pdbx_description
1 polymer ?
#
loop_
_entity_poly.entity_id
_entity_poly.type
_entity_poly.pdbx_seq_one_letter_code
_entity_poly.pdbx_strand_id
1 'polypeptide(L)'
;MDEVITVTAVTRIFSSIMSWFFWLIIVFFAAMVFDYLSGTLAARKRNEWSSTRAREGLYHKLGIAGALILSLLVDIVIGLAADRVIRLPFRFRGLFSPLCAVWYIVTEFGSVTENLNKLGAKIPPFLTRGLAMLKSAAEQAGGQAVNTSNEGAAADGKPAGGMPSPMPGDPDGDES
;
A
#
# COMPACT_ATOMS: atom_id res chain seq x y z
N MET A 1 14.09 -17.30 42.30
CA MET A 1 13.65 -17.95 41.03
C MET A 1 12.58 -17.08 40.36
N ASP A 2 11.64 -16.52 41.13
CA ASP A 2 10.54 -15.67 40.65
C ASP A 2 10.98 -14.34 40.04
N GLU A 3 12.04 -13.72 40.56
CA GLU A 3 12.60 -12.47 40.02
C GLU A 3 13.19 -12.66 38.61
N VAL A 4 13.91 -13.76 38.38
CA VAL A 4 14.48 -14.10 37.05
C VAL A 4 13.37 -14.42 36.05
N ILE A 5 12.30 -15.10 36.48
CA ILE A 5 11.13 -15.37 35.64
C ILE A 5 10.41 -14.07 35.28
N THR A 6 10.24 -13.17 36.25
CA THR A 6 9.58 -11.87 36.05
C THR A 6 10.39 -10.99 35.09
N VAL A 7 11.69 -10.86 35.30
CA VAL A 7 12.59 -10.11 34.41
C VAL A 7 12.56 -10.70 33.00
N THR A 8 12.64 -12.03 32.86
CA THR A 8 12.60 -12.70 31.54
C THR A 8 11.25 -12.51 30.84
N ALA A 9 10.12 -12.55 31.57
CA ALA A 9 8.79 -12.31 31.01
C ALA A 9 8.64 -10.86 30.52
N VAL A 10 9.08 -9.88 31.31
CA VAL A 10 9.08 -8.47 30.93
C VAL A 10 9.96 -8.22 29.72
N THR A 11 11.17 -8.78 29.70
CA THR A 11 12.08 -8.66 28.54
C THR A 11 11.49 -9.29 27.28
N ARG A 12 10.82 -10.44 27.40
CA ARG A 12 10.16 -11.08 26.25
C ARG A 12 8.96 -10.31 25.72
N ILE A 13 8.12 -9.78 26.60
CA ILE A 13 7.00 -8.93 26.22
C ILE A 13 7.53 -7.66 25.54
N PHE A 14 8.49 -6.97 26.16
CA PHE A 14 9.12 -5.77 25.61
C PHE A 14 9.80 -6.03 24.25
N SER A 15 10.55 -7.12 24.13
CA SER A 15 11.21 -7.49 22.89
C SER A 15 10.22 -7.94 21.80
N SER A 16 9.05 -8.48 22.16
CA SER A 16 7.99 -8.79 21.20
C SER A 16 7.29 -7.54 20.68
N ILE A 17 7.19 -6.50 21.52
CA ILE A 17 6.66 -5.18 21.15
C ILE A 17 7.68 -4.45 20.26
N MET A 18 8.98 -4.59 20.53
CA MET A 18 10.09 -4.13 19.66
C MET A 18 10.35 -5.06 18.47
N SER A 19 9.28 -5.50 17.82
CA SER A 19 9.39 -6.20 16.54
C SER A 19 9.81 -5.23 15.44
N TRP A 20 10.33 -5.76 14.33
CA TRP A 20 10.68 -4.98 13.13
C TRP A 20 9.51 -4.12 12.62
N PHE A 21 8.27 -4.58 12.76
CA PHE A 21 7.08 -3.83 12.37
C PHE A 21 6.85 -2.57 13.22
N PHE A 22 7.22 -2.59 14.50
CA PHE A 22 7.13 -1.41 15.36
C PHE A 22 8.01 -0.26 14.84
N TRP A 23 9.22 -0.59 14.39
CA TRP A 23 10.11 0.39 13.77
C TRP A 23 9.52 0.98 12.48
N LEU A 24 8.78 0.19 11.70
CA LEU A 24 8.05 0.72 10.54
C LEU A 24 6.98 1.73 10.95
N ILE A 25 6.24 1.47 12.04
CA ILE A 25 5.26 2.43 12.56
C ILE A 25 5.93 3.74 12.99
N ILE A 26 7.08 3.67 13.68
CA ILE A 26 7.86 4.89 14.03
C ILE A 26 8.25 5.66 12.77
N VAL A 27 8.81 4.99 11.76
CA VAL A 27 9.23 5.65 10.51
C VAL A 27 8.03 6.26 9.79
N PHE A 28 6.88 5.59 9.79
CA PHE A 28 5.63 6.11 9.23
C PHE A 28 5.17 7.40 9.90
N PHE A 29 5.09 7.43 11.24
CA PHE A 29 4.70 8.66 11.94
C PHE A 29 5.75 9.76 11.80
N ALA A 30 7.05 9.41 11.82
CA ALA A 30 8.12 10.36 11.58
C ALA A 30 8.00 10.97 10.17
N ALA A 31 7.74 10.17 9.14
CA ALA A 31 7.53 10.64 7.77
C ALA A 31 6.36 11.63 7.68
N MET A 32 5.22 11.32 8.31
CA MET A 32 4.08 12.24 8.37
C MET A 32 4.40 13.57 9.05
N VAL A 33 5.16 13.54 10.16
CA VAL A 33 5.59 14.74 10.88
C VAL A 33 6.55 15.56 10.02
N PHE A 34 7.56 14.93 9.41
CA PHE A 34 8.48 15.62 8.51
C PHE A 34 7.78 16.22 7.30
N ASP A 35 6.81 15.51 6.73
CA ASP A 35 6.02 16.02 5.62
C ASP A 35 5.19 17.25 6.05
N TYR A 36 4.51 17.16 7.19
CA TYR A 36 3.73 18.28 7.71
C TYR A 36 4.60 19.52 7.99
N LEU A 37 5.76 19.32 8.61
CA LEU A 37 6.70 20.39 8.90
C LEU A 37 7.27 21.00 7.62
N SER A 38 7.77 20.16 6.71
CA SER A 38 8.35 20.63 5.44
C SER A 38 7.31 21.37 4.57
N GLY A 39 6.07 20.86 4.49
CA GLY A 39 4.97 21.52 3.80
C GLY A 39 4.59 22.85 4.44
N THR A 40 4.56 22.92 5.77
CA THR A 40 4.32 24.16 6.52
C THR A 40 5.41 25.19 6.28
N LEU A 41 6.67 24.79 6.36
CA LEU A 41 7.81 25.66 6.09
C LEU A 41 7.79 26.16 4.64
N ALA A 42 7.49 25.28 3.68
CA ALA A 42 7.40 25.62 2.27
C ALA A 42 6.29 26.66 2.00
N ALA A 43 5.11 26.48 2.60
CA ALA A 43 3.99 27.41 2.46
C ALA A 43 4.27 28.77 3.12
N ARG A 44 4.92 28.78 4.29
CA ARG A 44 5.35 30.01 4.97
C ARG A 44 6.37 30.79 4.14
N LYS A 45 7.39 30.12 3.59
CA LYS A 45 8.42 30.76 2.75
C LYS A 45 7.83 31.46 1.51
N ARG A 46 6.70 30.96 1.00
CA ARG A 46 5.99 31.52 -0.16
C ARG A 46 4.86 32.49 0.20
N ASN A 47 4.60 32.76 1.48
CA ASN A 47 3.44 33.56 1.94
C ASN A 47 2.07 33.01 1.50
N GLU A 48 1.98 31.70 1.23
CA GLU A 48 0.74 31.01 0.77
C GLU A 48 0.04 30.28 1.91
N TRP A 49 0.43 30.56 3.15
CA TRP A 49 -0.09 29.87 4.33
C TRP A 49 -1.58 30.18 4.52
N SER A 50 -2.39 29.13 4.54
CA SER A 50 -3.82 29.22 4.85
C SER A 50 -4.16 28.16 5.90
N SER A 51 -4.85 28.59 6.96
CA SER A 51 -5.31 27.72 8.04
C SER A 51 -6.28 26.65 7.56
N THR A 52 -7.10 26.94 6.54
CA THR A 52 -7.99 25.98 5.90
C THR A 52 -7.20 24.84 5.25
N ARG A 53 -6.17 25.18 4.47
CA ARG A 53 -5.27 24.18 3.84
C ARG A 53 -4.53 23.35 4.87
N ALA A 54 -4.10 23.96 5.98
CA ALA A 54 -3.42 23.24 7.06
C ALA A 54 -4.35 22.22 7.76
N ARG A 55 -5.64 22.56 7.94
CA ARG A 55 -6.64 21.65 8.51
C ARG A 55 -6.98 20.50 7.57
N GLU A 56 -7.19 20.79 6.29
CA GLU A 56 -7.41 19.75 5.28
C GLU A 56 -6.24 18.76 5.22
N GLY A 57 -5.01 19.27 5.25
CA GLY A 57 -3.81 18.43 5.33
C GLY A 57 -3.78 17.55 6.58
N LEU A 58 -4.24 18.04 7.73
CA LEU A 58 -4.33 17.25 8.95
C LEU A 58 -5.40 16.15 8.85
N TYR A 59 -6.60 16.46 8.35
CA TYR A 59 -7.64 15.44 8.16
C TYR A 59 -7.21 14.36 7.16
N HIS A 60 -6.48 14.74 6.10
CA HIS A 60 -5.92 13.78 5.16
C HIS A 60 -4.93 12.81 5.83
N LYS A 61 -3.99 13.35 6.63
CA LYS A 61 -3.03 12.53 7.41
C LYS A 61 -3.72 11.63 8.44
N LEU A 62 -4.78 12.11 9.08
CA LEU A 62 -5.60 11.28 9.97
C LEU A 62 -6.29 10.14 9.21
N GLY A 63 -6.78 10.40 8.00
CA GLY A 63 -7.33 9.36 7.11
C GLY A 63 -6.29 8.30 6.74
N ILE A 64 -5.06 8.72 6.44
CA ILE A 64 -3.94 7.81 6.16
C ILE A 64 -3.60 6.95 7.39
N ALA A 65 -3.51 7.55 8.58
CA ALA A 65 -3.29 6.80 9.82
C ALA A 65 -4.44 5.81 10.11
N GLY A 66 -5.69 6.21 9.86
CA GLY A 66 -6.85 5.33 9.97
C GLY A 66 -6.79 4.15 9.00
N ALA A 67 -6.33 4.35 7.76
CA ALA A 67 -6.15 3.28 6.80
C ALA A 67 -5.07 2.27 7.22
N LEU A 68 -3.99 2.73 7.87
CA LEU A 68 -3.00 1.83 8.44
C LEU A 68 -3.58 0.99 9.60
N ILE A 69 -4.41 1.59 10.46
CA ILE A 69 -5.15 0.82 11.50
C ILE A 69 -6.09 -0.19 10.86
N LEU A 70 -6.79 0.16 9.78
CA LEU A 70 -7.64 -0.76 9.05
C LEU A 70 -6.83 -1.95 8.49
N SER A 71 -5.62 -1.71 7.97
CA SER A 71 -4.75 -2.79 7.50
C SER A 71 -4.36 -3.77 8.62
N LEU A 72 -4.21 -3.28 9.86
CA LEU A 72 -3.98 -4.12 11.04
C LEU A 72 -5.19 -4.99 11.37
N LEU A 73 -6.40 -4.46 11.25
CA LEU A 73 -7.63 -5.24 11.40
C LEU A 73 -7.73 -6.33 10.34
N VAL A 74 -7.32 -6.05 9.09
CA VAL A 74 -7.26 -7.05 8.02
C VAL A 74 -6.29 -8.18 8.37
N ASP A 75 -5.08 -7.88 8.85
CA ASP A 75 -4.13 -8.91 9.29
C ASP A 75 -4.68 -9.79 10.43
N ILE A 76 -5.44 -9.21 11.36
CA ILE A 76 -6.10 -9.96 12.43
C ILE A 76 -7.14 -10.91 11.84
N VAL A 77 -8.01 -10.42 10.94
CA VAL A 77 -9.04 -11.25 10.29
C VAL A 77 -8.39 -12.39 9.50
N ILE A 78 -7.34 -12.12 8.72
CA ILE A 78 -6.61 -13.15 7.97
C ILE A 78 -5.96 -14.17 8.91
N GLY A 79 -5.34 -13.71 10.01
CA GLY A 79 -4.75 -14.60 11.00
C GLY A 79 -5.78 -15.56 11.62
N LEU A 80 -6.95 -15.04 11.99
CA LEU A 80 -8.04 -15.86 12.53
C LEU A 80 -8.57 -16.88 11.51
N ALA A 81 -8.70 -16.48 10.24
CA ALA A 81 -9.13 -17.37 9.17
C ALA A 81 -8.09 -18.46 8.85
N ALA A 82 -6.81 -18.08 8.81
CA ALA A 82 -5.69 -18.98 8.56
C ALA A 82 -5.61 -20.10 9.60
N ASP A 83 -5.76 -19.76 10.88
CA ASP A 83 -5.66 -20.70 12.00
C ASP A 83 -6.85 -21.67 12.10
N ARG A 84 -8.04 -21.26 11.65
CA ARG A 84 -9.29 -22.02 11.86
C ARG A 84 -9.83 -22.71 10.61
N VAL A 85 -9.61 -22.14 9.43
CA VAL A 85 -10.23 -22.59 8.18
C VAL A 85 -9.20 -23.24 7.27
N ILE A 86 -8.07 -22.57 7.03
CA ILE A 86 -7.11 -22.95 5.98
C ILE A 86 -6.02 -23.92 6.50
N ARG A 87 -5.74 -23.92 7.82
CA ARG A 87 -4.71 -24.76 8.48
C ARG A 87 -3.36 -24.73 7.73
N LEU A 88 -2.83 -23.53 7.54
CA LEU A 88 -1.52 -23.37 6.89
C LEU A 88 -0.43 -24.13 7.68
N PRO A 89 0.51 -24.81 6.99
CA PRO A 89 1.62 -25.52 7.64
C PRO A 89 2.64 -24.56 8.28
N PHE A 90 2.42 -23.26 8.18
CA PHE A 90 3.23 -22.20 8.77
C PHE A 90 2.34 -21.14 9.41
N ARG A 91 2.89 -20.40 10.37
CA ARG A 91 2.18 -19.36 11.11
C ARG A 91 2.12 -18.07 10.28
N PHE A 92 0.91 -17.63 9.92
CA PHE A 92 0.72 -16.32 9.30
C PHE A 92 1.11 -15.22 10.29
N ARG A 93 1.98 -14.29 9.88
CA ARG A 93 2.60 -13.29 10.76
C ARG A 93 2.07 -11.86 10.57
N GLY A 94 0.98 -11.69 9.80
CA GLY A 94 0.44 -10.38 9.48
C GLY A 94 1.35 -9.61 8.53
N LEU A 95 1.26 -9.89 7.23
CA LEU A 95 2.11 -9.28 6.20
C LEU A 95 1.43 -8.12 5.46
N PHE A 96 0.12 -7.95 5.64
CA PHE A 96 -0.62 -6.91 4.94
C PHE A 96 -0.33 -5.52 5.52
N SER A 97 -0.30 -5.38 6.85
CA SER A 97 -0.01 -4.10 7.51
C SER A 97 1.40 -3.59 7.24
N PRO A 98 2.47 -4.41 7.31
CA PRO A 98 3.80 -3.97 6.92
C PRO A 98 3.88 -3.51 5.46
N LEU A 99 3.16 -4.19 4.55
CA LEU A 99 3.10 -3.78 3.14
C LEU A 99 2.44 -2.40 2.99
N CYS A 100 1.28 -2.20 3.61
CA CYS A 100 0.60 -0.91 3.62
C CYS A 100 1.46 0.19 4.27
N ALA A 101 2.13 -0.10 5.40
CA ALA A 101 3.01 0.84 6.08
C ALA A 101 4.13 1.33 5.15
N VAL A 102 4.80 0.41 4.45
CA VAL A 102 5.86 0.76 3.50
C VAL A 102 5.31 1.60 2.35
N TRP A 103 4.14 1.26 1.81
CA TRP A 103 3.50 2.05 0.74
C TRP A 103 3.21 3.49 1.18
N TYR A 104 2.65 3.67 2.38
CA TYR A 104 2.39 4.99 2.93
C TYR A 104 3.67 5.77 3.25
N ILE A 105 4.70 5.12 3.81
CA ILE A 105 6.01 5.75 4.06
C ILE A 105 6.61 6.31 2.76
N VAL A 106 6.61 5.51 1.69
CA VAL A 106 7.14 5.93 0.38
C VAL A 106 6.34 7.10 -0.17
N THR A 107 5.02 7.10 0.02
CA THR A 107 4.14 8.20 -0.41
C THR A 107 4.43 9.49 0.36
N GLU A 108 4.58 9.42 1.69
CA GLU A 108 4.96 10.58 2.51
C GLU A 108 6.36 11.09 2.16
N PHE A 109 7.32 10.20 1.89
CA PHE A 109 8.65 10.60 1.41
C PHE A 109 8.59 11.34 0.07
N GLY A 110 7.73 10.91 -0.86
CA GLY A 110 7.46 11.64 -2.09
C GLY A 110 7.03 13.09 -1.80
N SER A 111 6.05 13.27 -0.92
CA SER A 111 5.56 14.59 -0.51
C SER A 111 6.64 15.44 0.18
N VAL A 112 7.44 14.85 1.07
CA VAL A 112 8.60 15.53 1.71
C VAL A 112 9.57 16.03 0.64
N THR A 113 9.93 15.21 -0.35
CA THR A 113 10.89 15.63 -1.38
C THR A 113 10.36 16.81 -2.21
N GLU A 114 9.06 16.85 -2.49
CA GLU A 114 8.42 17.98 -3.17
C GLU A 114 8.48 19.24 -2.30
N ASN A 115 8.16 19.13 -1.01
CA ASN A 115 8.21 20.22 -0.05
C ASN A 115 9.64 20.76 0.16
N LEU A 116 10.65 19.89 0.18
CA LEU A 116 12.06 20.27 0.26
C LEU A 116 12.55 20.98 -1.02
N ASN A 117 12.15 20.49 -2.20
CA ASN A 117 12.46 21.17 -3.47
C ASN A 117 11.86 22.60 -3.49
N LYS A 118 10.63 22.71 -3.03
CA LYS A 118 9.92 23.98 -2.79
C LYS A 118 10.63 24.92 -1.80
N LEU A 119 11.40 24.38 -0.85
CA LEU A 119 12.26 25.14 0.05
C LEU A 119 13.59 25.57 -0.59
N GLY A 120 13.93 25.03 -1.76
CA GLY A 120 15.17 25.29 -2.49
C GLY A 120 16.29 24.27 -2.21
N ALA A 121 15.98 23.15 -1.55
CA ALA A 121 16.95 22.08 -1.37
C ALA A 121 17.20 21.34 -2.70
N LYS A 122 18.46 21.13 -3.05
CA LYS A 122 18.83 20.32 -4.24
C LYS A 122 18.70 18.84 -3.91
N ILE A 123 17.52 18.26 -4.19
CA ILE A 123 17.26 16.83 -4.00
C ILE A 123 17.89 16.05 -5.17
N PRO A 124 18.71 15.01 -4.90
CA PRO A 124 19.30 14.23 -5.96
C PRO A 124 18.24 13.44 -6.76
N PRO A 125 18.29 13.44 -8.11
CA PRO A 125 17.26 12.79 -8.95
C PRO A 125 17.11 11.28 -8.75
N PHE A 126 18.15 10.59 -8.28
CA PHE A 126 18.06 9.15 -8.01
C PHE A 126 17.12 8.85 -6.84
N LEU A 127 16.99 9.78 -5.88
CA LEU A 127 16.12 9.59 -4.71
C LEU A 127 14.66 9.64 -5.12
N THR A 128 14.26 10.64 -5.90
CA THR A 128 12.88 10.79 -6.38
C THR A 128 12.48 9.64 -7.30
N ARG A 129 13.40 9.20 -8.18
CA ARG A 129 13.18 8.01 -9.03
C ARG A 129 13.04 6.73 -8.22
N GLY A 130 13.91 6.53 -7.22
CA GLY A 130 13.85 5.36 -6.34
C GLY A 130 12.53 5.27 -5.59
N LEU A 131 12.04 6.39 -5.04
CA LEU A 131 10.74 6.44 -4.37
C LEU A 131 9.58 6.13 -5.33
N ALA A 132 9.61 6.67 -6.55
CA ALA A 132 8.60 6.36 -7.55
C ALA A 132 8.57 4.88 -7.91
N MET A 133 9.74 4.26 -8.11
CA MET A 133 9.84 2.82 -8.39
C MET A 133 9.31 1.95 -7.25
N LEU A 134 9.66 2.29 -6.00
CA LEU A 134 9.16 1.57 -4.82
C LEU A 134 7.64 1.66 -4.71
N LYS A 135 7.06 2.85 -4.97
CA LYS A 135 5.62 3.03 -4.95
C LYS A 135 4.93 2.18 -6.04
N SER A 136 5.43 2.24 -7.27
CA SER A 136 4.87 1.46 -8.39
C SER A 136 4.99 -0.04 -8.17
N ALA A 137 6.10 -0.53 -7.62
CA ALA A 137 6.27 -1.94 -7.29
C ALA A 137 5.24 -2.41 -6.24
N ALA A 138 5.00 -1.61 -5.21
CA ALA A 138 3.99 -1.90 -4.20
C ALA A 138 2.55 -1.85 -4.74
N GLU A 139 2.24 -0.89 -5.63
CA GLU A 139 0.94 -0.81 -6.31
C GLU A 139 0.70 -2.00 -7.25
N GLN A 140 1.71 -2.42 -8.02
CA GLN A 140 1.61 -3.59 -8.90
C GLN A 140 1.42 -4.88 -8.12
N ALA A 141 2.14 -5.05 -7.01
CA ALA A 141 1.93 -6.19 -6.11
C ALA A 141 0.49 -6.23 -5.55
N GLY A 142 -0.10 -5.07 -5.26
CA GLY A 142 -1.51 -4.98 -4.87
C GLY A 142 -2.50 -5.23 -6.02
N GLY A 143 -2.22 -4.73 -7.22
CA GLY A 143 -3.08 -4.86 -8.40
C GLY A 143 -3.12 -6.27 -9.00
N GLN A 144 -2.02 -7.02 -8.94
CA GLN A 144 -1.99 -8.42 -9.40
C GLN A 144 -2.89 -9.32 -8.55
N ALA A 145 -3.03 -9.06 -7.25
CA ALA A 145 -3.96 -9.79 -6.38
C ALA A 145 -5.44 -9.55 -6.74
N VAL A 146 -5.77 -8.38 -7.31
CA VAL A 146 -7.13 -8.04 -7.75
C VAL A 146 -7.48 -8.68 -9.08
N ASN A 147 -6.54 -8.73 -10.03
CA ASN A 147 -6.80 -9.26 -11.38
C ASN A 147 -6.95 -10.79 -11.42
N THR A 148 -6.23 -11.55 -10.59
CA THR A 148 -6.42 -13.01 -10.45
C THR A 148 -7.80 -13.40 -9.88
N SER A 149 -8.53 -12.45 -9.28
CA SER A 149 -9.90 -12.69 -8.80
C SER A 149 -10.95 -12.58 -9.92
N ASN A 150 -10.62 -11.95 -11.04
CA ASN A 150 -11.53 -11.77 -12.18
C ASN A 150 -11.38 -12.86 -13.27
N GLU A 151 -10.21 -13.50 -13.40
CA GLU A 151 -10.03 -14.60 -14.36
C GLU A 151 -10.64 -15.93 -13.88
N GLY A 152 -10.83 -16.11 -12.57
CA GLY A 152 -11.52 -17.27 -11.99
C GLY A 152 -13.05 -17.26 -12.15
N ALA A 153 -13.65 -16.12 -12.52
CA ALA A 153 -15.10 -15.99 -12.73
C ALA A 153 -15.53 -16.11 -14.21
N ALA A 154 -14.59 -16.09 -15.15
CA ALA A 154 -14.86 -16.07 -16.59
C ALA A 154 -14.67 -17.43 -17.30
N ALA A 155 -14.37 -18.51 -16.55
CA ALA A 155 -14.03 -19.82 -17.14
C ALA A 155 -15.17 -20.85 -17.20
N ASP A 156 -16.45 -20.43 -17.07
CA ASP A 156 -17.58 -21.39 -17.13
C ASP A 156 -18.72 -20.95 -18.08
N GLY A 157 -18.37 -20.23 -19.14
CA GLY A 157 -19.28 -19.83 -20.19
C GLY A 157 -18.86 -20.36 -21.55
N LYS A 158 -18.97 -21.67 -21.79
CA LYS A 158 -18.94 -22.20 -23.17
C LYS A 158 -20.16 -21.63 -23.91
N PRO A 159 -20.02 -20.81 -24.97
CA PRO A 159 -21.17 -20.48 -25.79
C PRO A 159 -21.46 -21.69 -26.67
N ALA A 160 -22.66 -22.24 -26.50
CA ALA A 160 -23.23 -23.19 -27.42
C ALA A 160 -23.49 -22.51 -28.78
N GLY A 161 -23.07 -23.19 -29.85
CA GLY A 161 -23.65 -23.16 -31.20
C GLY A 161 -24.05 -21.79 -31.78
N GLY A 162 -23.14 -21.18 -32.53
CA GLY A 162 -23.47 -20.23 -33.61
C GLY A 162 -23.22 -20.89 -34.96
N MET A 163 -24.25 -20.99 -35.81
CA MET A 163 -24.15 -21.50 -37.19
C MET A 163 -23.02 -20.81 -37.97
N PRO A 164 -22.33 -21.51 -38.88
CA PRO A 164 -21.39 -20.86 -39.80
C PRO A 164 -22.14 -19.85 -40.68
N SER A 165 -21.59 -18.64 -40.78
CA SER A 165 -22.06 -17.60 -41.70
C SER A 165 -21.95 -18.09 -43.16
N PRO A 166 -22.85 -17.67 -44.06
CA PRO A 166 -22.71 -17.99 -45.48
C PRO A 166 -21.44 -17.32 -46.03
N MET A 167 -20.66 -18.07 -46.80
CA MET A 167 -19.49 -17.56 -47.51
C MET A 167 -19.93 -16.56 -48.59
N PRO A 168 -19.24 -15.41 -48.75
CA PRO A 168 -19.45 -14.50 -49.89
C PRO A 168 -19.16 -15.21 -51.21
N GLY A 169 -20.05 -15.04 -52.18
CA GLY A 169 -20.07 -15.77 -53.45
C GLY A 169 -18.85 -15.56 -54.34
N ASP A 170 -18.55 -16.61 -55.11
CA ASP A 170 -17.63 -16.58 -56.24
C ASP A 170 -18.22 -15.71 -57.35
N PRO A 171 -17.49 -14.70 -57.87
CA PRO A 171 -17.90 -13.97 -59.04
C PRO A 171 -17.20 -14.60 -60.25
N ASP A 172 -17.80 -15.59 -60.92
CA ASP A 172 -17.49 -15.96 -62.32
C ASP A 172 -18.39 -17.13 -62.79
N GLY A 173 -18.85 -17.04 -64.05
CA GLY A 173 -19.57 -18.09 -64.79
C GLY A 173 -21.03 -17.72 -65.04
N ASP A 174 -21.35 -17.04 -66.14
CA ASP A 174 -21.63 -17.66 -67.45
C ASP A 174 -22.79 -18.67 -67.34
N GLU A 175 -23.94 -18.33 -67.91
CA GLU A 175 -24.57 -19.17 -68.95
C GLU A 175 -25.82 -18.45 -69.51
N SER A 176 -25.64 -17.98 -70.74
CA SER A 176 -26.57 -17.95 -71.90
C SER A 176 -28.06 -17.66 -71.69
#